data_AF-A0A8K0D9H6-F1
#
_entry.id   AF-A0A8K0D9H6-F1
#
_cell.length_a   1.000
_cell.length_b   1.000
_cell.length_c   1.000
_cell.angle_alpha   90.00
_cell.angle_beta   90.00
_cell.angle_gamma   90.00
#
_symmetry.space_group_name_H-M   'P 1'
#
loop_
_entity.id
_entity.type
_entity.pdbx_description
1 polymer ?
#
loop_
_entity_poly.entity_id
_entity_poly.type
_entity_poly.pdbx_seq_one_letter_code
_entity_poly.pdbx_strand_id
1 'polypeptide(L)'
;ILCSRYPQKYQWVPTSNDNMHLLTNCHLVVGGTETETILYIGRVNHEMELTVGKIYPGFSQYKGLAIPHGGKEAHYNSFEVLAYNCDMKHICENLEPNVY
;
A
#
# COMPACT_ATOMS: atom_id res chain seq x y z
N ILE A 1 -15.12 8.24 3.60
CA ILE A 1 -15.07 7.45 4.84
C ILE A 1 -15.23 5.98 4.45
N LEU A 2 -14.30 5.11 4.84
CA LEU A 2 -14.44 3.66 4.65
C LEU A 2 -15.22 3.07 5.83
N CYS A 3 -16.21 2.23 5.55
CA CYS A 3 -17.08 1.64 6.57
C CYS A 3 -17.17 0.13 6.37
N SER A 4 -17.05 -0.62 7.47
CA SER A 4 -17.26 -2.06 7.51
C SER A 4 -17.83 -2.46 8.86
N ARG A 5 -18.53 -3.60 8.93
CA ARG A 5 -18.94 -4.21 10.20
C ARG A 5 -17.75 -4.74 11.01
N TYR A 6 -16.60 -4.91 10.37
CA TYR A 6 -15.37 -5.40 10.98
C TYR A 6 -14.20 -4.44 10.70
N PRO A 7 -14.19 -3.23 11.27
CA PRO A 7 -13.14 -2.24 11.03
C PRO A 7 -11.74 -2.74 11.42
N GLN A 8 -11.64 -3.62 12.40
CA GLN A 8 -10.38 -4.25 12.83
C GLN A 8 -9.73 -5.15 11.76
N LYS A 9 -10.45 -5.51 10.70
CA LYS A 9 -9.90 -6.26 9.57
C LYS A 9 -9.14 -5.38 8.58
N TYR A 10 -9.20 -4.05 8.71
CA TYR A 10 -8.34 -3.16 7.93
C TYR A 10 -6.94 -3.13 8.53
N GLN A 11 -5.94 -3.27 7.67
CA GLN A 11 -4.53 -3.30 8.05
C GLN A 11 -3.73 -2.48 7.05
N TRP A 12 -2.76 -1.73 7.57
CA TRP A 12 -1.71 -1.11 6.78
C TRP A 12 -0.56 -2.09 6.65
N VAL A 13 -0.24 -2.48 5.42
CA VAL A 13 0.74 -3.52 5.13
C VAL A 13 1.95 -2.86 4.48
N PRO A 14 3.12 -2.86 5.15
CA PRO A 14 4.36 -2.36 4.56
C PRO A 14 4.71 -3.15 3.30
N THR A 15 5.03 -2.45 2.22
CA THR A 15 5.41 -3.05 0.94
C THR A 15 6.28 -2.09 0.13
N SER A 16 6.74 -2.59 -1.01
CA SER A 16 7.38 -1.79 -2.05
C SER A 16 6.79 -2.09 -3.42
N ASN A 17 7.16 -1.29 -4.42
CA ASN A 17 6.81 -1.52 -5.82
C ASN A 17 7.08 -2.95 -6.28
N ASP A 18 8.23 -3.50 -5.86
CA ASP A 18 8.67 -4.80 -6.31
C ASP A 18 8.05 -5.92 -5.48
N ASN A 19 7.56 -5.66 -4.25
CA ASN A 19 6.95 -6.67 -3.39
C ASN A 19 5.42 -6.66 -3.39
N MET A 20 4.77 -5.67 -4.00
CA MET A 20 3.31 -5.54 -3.98
C MET A 20 2.59 -6.77 -4.55
N HIS A 21 3.19 -7.44 -5.54
CA HIS A 21 2.65 -8.66 -6.14
C HIS A 21 2.65 -9.87 -5.20
N LEU A 22 3.41 -9.82 -4.10
CA LEU A 22 3.48 -10.88 -3.08
C LEU A 22 2.30 -10.83 -2.10
N LEU A 23 1.50 -9.76 -2.10
CA LEU A 23 0.35 -9.57 -1.23
C LEU A 23 -0.90 -10.35 -1.71
N THR A 24 -0.71 -11.57 -2.21
CA THR A 24 -1.78 -12.41 -2.78
C THR A 24 -2.83 -12.83 -1.77
N ASN A 25 -2.47 -12.91 -0.48
CA ASN A 25 -3.36 -13.26 0.63
C ASN A 25 -4.05 -12.04 1.27
N CYS A 26 -4.04 -10.90 0.59
CA CYS A 26 -4.55 -9.64 1.13
C CYS A 26 -5.51 -9.00 0.13
N HIS A 27 -6.71 -8.63 0.59
CA HIS A 27 -7.63 -7.89 -0.26
C HIS A 27 -7.27 -6.41 -0.21
N LEU A 28 -6.48 -5.95 -1.18
CA LEU A 28 -6.10 -4.54 -1.28
C LEU A 28 -7.34 -3.66 -1.49
N VAL A 29 -7.44 -2.56 -0.76
CA VAL A 29 -8.59 -1.66 -0.85
C VAL A 29 -8.47 -0.80 -2.09
N VAL A 30 -9.41 -0.97 -3.02
CA VAL A 30 -9.55 -0.13 -4.22
C VAL A 30 -9.97 1.27 -3.79
N GLY A 31 -9.14 2.26 -4.12
CA GLY A 31 -9.39 3.68 -3.88
C GLY A 31 -10.07 4.40 -5.05
N GLY A 32 -10.02 3.82 -6.24
CA GLY A 32 -10.63 4.37 -7.46
C GLY A 32 -10.02 3.80 -8.72
N THR A 33 -10.29 4.46 -9.85
CA THR A 33 -9.75 4.12 -11.16
C THR A 33 -9.31 5.41 -11.86
N GLU A 34 -8.14 5.38 -12.51
CA GLU A 34 -7.65 6.46 -13.36
C GLU A 34 -7.16 5.85 -14.67
N THR A 35 -7.63 6.38 -15.81
CA THR A 35 -7.25 5.89 -17.16
C THR A 35 -7.26 4.35 -17.25
N GLU A 36 -8.37 3.72 -16.86
CA GLU A 36 -8.55 2.25 -16.86
C GLU A 36 -7.64 1.46 -15.91
N THR A 37 -6.84 2.15 -15.09
CA THR A 37 -6.00 1.53 -14.05
C THR A 37 -6.69 1.61 -12.71
N ILE A 38 -6.87 0.46 -12.05
CA ILE A 38 -7.33 0.39 -10.66
C ILE A 38 -6.23 0.95 -9.75
N LEU A 39 -6.61 1.86 -8.87
CA LEU A 39 -5.74 2.47 -7.87
C LEU A 39 -6.07 1.94 -6.49
N TYR A 40 -5.03 1.74 -5.68
CA TYR A 40 -5.18 1.33 -4.28
C TYR A 40 -4.89 2.49 -3.33
N ILE A 41 -5.32 2.34 -2.08
CA ILE A 41 -5.07 3.35 -1.03
C ILE A 41 -3.75 3.04 -0.36
N GLY A 42 -2.85 4.01 -0.30
CA GLY A 42 -1.57 3.89 0.39
C GLY A 42 -1.28 5.05 1.31
N ARG A 43 -0.26 4.89 2.16
CA ARG A 43 0.30 5.97 2.98
C ARG A 43 1.81 5.87 3.09
N VAL A 44 2.44 7.00 3.38
CA VAL A 44 3.88 7.11 3.62
C VAL A 44 4.15 8.18 4.66
N ASN A 45 5.29 8.06 5.36
CA ASN A 45 5.82 9.16 6.15
C ASN A 45 6.53 10.15 5.20
N HIS A 46 5.92 11.30 4.98
CA HIS A 46 6.46 12.41 4.21
C HIS A 46 6.66 13.58 5.17
N GLU A 47 7.90 14.05 5.31
CA GLU A 47 8.24 15.20 6.15
C GLU A 47 7.77 15.05 7.63
N MET A 48 7.94 13.85 8.20
CA MET A 48 7.51 13.48 9.56
C MET A 48 5.99 13.43 9.75
N GLU A 49 5.21 13.56 8.67
CA GLU A 49 3.76 13.42 8.68
C GLU A 49 3.33 12.16 7.92
N LEU A 50 2.29 11.49 8.42
CA LEU A 50 1.73 10.34 7.76
C LEU A 50 0.70 10.79 6.71
N THR A 51 1.09 10.73 5.43
CA THR A 51 0.27 11.21 4.32
C THR A 51 -0.33 10.05 3.54
N VAL A 52 -1.62 10.15 3.20
CA VAL A 52 -2.35 9.18 2.38
C VAL A 52 -2.31 9.60 0.90
N GLY A 53 -2.21 8.62 0.00
CA GLY A 53 -2.21 8.85 -1.44
C GLY A 53 -2.72 7.65 -2.23
N LYS A 54 -2.54 7.72 -3.54
CA LYS A 54 -2.95 6.69 -4.51
C LYS A 54 -1.78 5.79 -4.88
N ILE A 55 -1.99 4.49 -4.93
CA ILE A 55 -1.00 3.52 -5.39
C ILE A 55 -1.37 3.07 -6.80
N TYR A 56 -0.42 3.22 -7.71
CA TYR A 56 -0.45 2.58 -9.02
C TYR A 56 0.19 1.18 -8.93
N PRO A 57 -0.45 0.15 -9.48
CA PRO A 57 0.09 -1.22 -9.45
C PRO A 57 1.33 -1.38 -10.33
N GLY A 58 2.10 -2.44 -10.08
CA GLY A 58 3.41 -2.71 -10.69
C GLY A 58 3.48 -2.83 -12.22
N PHE A 59 2.34 -2.87 -12.92
CA PHE A 59 2.28 -2.91 -14.39
C PHE A 59 2.17 -1.53 -15.05
N SER A 60 1.96 -0.46 -14.28
CA SER A 60 1.89 0.91 -14.78
C SER A 60 3.28 1.57 -14.79
N GLN A 61 3.56 2.46 -15.75
CA GLN A 61 4.77 3.29 -15.68
C GLN A 61 4.83 4.20 -14.43
N TYR A 62 3.69 4.41 -13.77
CA TYR A 62 3.56 5.21 -12.56
C TYR A 62 3.61 4.38 -11.28
N LYS A 63 4.08 3.13 -11.33
CA LYS A 63 4.04 2.18 -10.21
C LYS A 63 4.51 2.79 -8.88
N GLY A 64 3.75 2.52 -7.82
CA GLY A 64 4.01 2.98 -6.46
C GLY A 64 3.04 4.01 -5.95
N LEU A 65 3.36 4.59 -4.79
CA LEU A 65 2.51 5.55 -4.10
C LEU A 65 2.79 6.97 -4.60
N ALA A 66 1.74 7.68 -5.01
CA ALA A 66 1.76 9.11 -5.30
C ALA A 66 0.96 9.87 -4.23
N ILE A 67 1.56 10.90 -3.64
CA ILE A 67 0.90 11.84 -2.71
C ILE A 67 0.88 13.26 -3.29
N PRO A 68 -0.15 14.07 -3.00
CA PRO A 68 -0.14 15.49 -3.36
C PRO A 68 0.90 16.25 -2.52
N HIS A 69 1.83 16.94 -3.18
CA HIS A 69 2.83 17.79 -2.52
C HIS A 69 3.26 18.94 -3.46
N GLY A 70 3.20 20.19 -2.98
CA GLY A 70 3.68 21.36 -3.72
C GLY A 70 2.99 21.59 -5.07
N GLY A 71 1.70 21.25 -5.21
CA GLY A 71 0.94 21.36 -6.46
C GLY A 71 1.28 20.30 -7.52
N LYS A 72 2.08 19.30 -7.14
CA LYS A 72 2.44 18.13 -7.97
C LYS A 72 2.26 16.85 -7.16
N GLU A 73 2.66 15.73 -7.73
CA GLU A 73 2.71 14.44 -7.04
C GLU A 73 4.16 14.08 -6.67
N ALA A 74 4.37 13.67 -5.43
CA ALA A 74 5.59 13.03 -4.98
C ALA A 74 5.41 11.50 -5.02
N HIS A 75 6.36 10.79 -5.64
CA HIS A 75 6.29 9.35 -5.85
C HIS A 75 7.21 8.58 -4.89
N TYR A 76 6.71 7.46 -4.37
CA TYR A 76 7.38 6.61 -3.40
C TYR A 76 7.36 5.14 -3.81
N ASN A 77 8.53 4.50 -3.66
CA ASN A 77 8.70 3.07 -3.95
C ASN A 77 8.46 2.17 -2.75
N SER A 78 8.52 2.73 -1.53
CA SER A 78 8.27 2.04 -0.26
C SER A 78 7.17 2.78 0.50
N PHE A 79 6.15 2.05 0.90
CA PHE A 79 4.93 2.63 1.48
C PHE A 79 4.14 1.53 2.22
N GLU A 80 3.05 1.91 2.85
CA GLU A 80 2.06 0.96 3.36
C GLU A 80 0.81 1.00 2.48
N VAL A 81 0.32 -0.17 2.07
CA VAL A 81 -0.96 -0.30 1.35
C VAL A 81 -2.07 -0.66 2.33
N LEU A 82 -3.26 -0.09 2.14
CA LEU A 82 -4.43 -0.47 2.91
C LEU A 82 -5.02 -1.77 2.36
N ALA A 83 -5.09 -2.78 3.21
CA ALA A 83 -5.71 -4.07 2.90
C ALA A 83 -6.86 -4.36 3.88
N TYR A 84 -7.79 -5.19 3.44
CA TYR A 84 -8.85 -5.77 4.25
C TYR A 84 -8.67 -7.28 4.33
N ASN A 85 -8.73 -7.85 5.53
CA ASN A 85 -8.61 -9.29 5.75
C ASN A 85 -7.32 -9.87 5.13
N CYS A 86 -6.17 -9.35 5.57
CA CYS A 86 -4.85 -9.75 5.09
C CYS A 86 -4.21 -10.73 6.07
N ASP A 87 -4.10 -11.99 5.65
CA ASP A 87 -3.50 -13.04 6.47
C ASP A 87 -1.98 -13.02 6.34
N MET A 88 -1.34 -12.17 7.15
CA MET A 88 0.13 -12.03 7.17
C MET A 88 0.87 -13.21 7.83
N LYS A 89 0.15 -14.25 8.28
CA LYS A 89 0.72 -15.37 9.05
C LYS A 89 1.80 -16.18 8.31
N HIS A 90 1.94 -16.02 7.00
CA HIS A 90 2.94 -16.74 6.19
C HIS A 90 4.08 -15.87 5.65
N ILE A 91 4.11 -14.56 5.91
CA ILE A 91 5.16 -13.66 5.37
C ILE A 91 6.26 -13.41 6.42
N CYS A 92 5.92 -13.37 7.71
CA CYS A 92 6.89 -13.12 8.78
C CYS A 92 7.85 -14.29 9.07
N GLU A 93 7.55 -15.53 8.66
CA GLU A 93 8.45 -16.69 8.86
C GLU A 93 9.68 -16.65 7.94
N ASN A 94 9.70 -15.78 6.92
CA ASN A 94 10.86 -15.60 6.03
C ASN A 94 11.70 -14.36 6.34
N LEU A 95 11.40 -13.65 7.43
CA LEU A 95 12.16 -12.50 7.92
C LEU A 95 12.57 -12.74 9.38
N GLU A 96 13.19 -13.88 9.67
CA GLU A 96 14.02 -13.95 10.87
C GLU A 96 15.27 -13.08 10.63
N PRO A 97 15.55 -12.10 11.50
CA PRO A 97 16.83 -11.42 11.48
C PRO A 97 17.90 -12.44 11.82
N ASN A 98 18.84 -12.68 10.91
CA ASN A 98 20.11 -13.31 11.25
C ASN A 98 20.77 -12.46 12.34
N VAL A 99 20.59 -12.85 13.59
CA VAL A 99 21.35 -12.37 14.73
C VAL A 99 22.68 -13.12 14.71
N TYR A 100 23.74 -12.45 14.25
CA TYR A 100 25.13 -12.72 14.60
C TYR A 100 25.78 -11.41 15.03
#